data_AF-A0A849UU85-F1
#
_entry.id   AF-A0A849UU85-F1
#
_cell.length_a   1.000
_cell.length_b   1.000
_cell.length_c   1.000
_cell.angle_alpha   90.00
_cell.angle_beta   90.00
_cell.angle_gamma   90.00
#
_symmetry.space_group_name_H-M   'P 1'
#
loop_
_entity.id
_entity.type
_entity.pdbx_description
1 polymer ?
#
loop_
_entity_poly.entity_id
_entity_poly.type
_entity_poly.pdbx_seq_one_letter_code
_entity_poly.pdbx_strand_id
1 'polypeptide(L)'
;MKSEHFTDETLQEYLLKEIQDDNITSHLTVCSSCWKKIEEYQYLIDNVREIKAETFSFDVTTVVMEKIKNAETLKEKNKNTVLYMILSSVTLIALYLLYPYIKIIFTQFKLFSTMANVFMLVSVLGIVIFLLNDLFRQYKQKEILLTQ
;
A
#
# COMPACT_ATOMS: atom_id res chain seq x y z
N MET A 1 42.41 35.51 9.02
CA MET A 1 41.97 34.17 9.47
C MET A 1 40.52 34.03 9.07
N LYS A 2 40.16 33.01 8.28
CA LYS A 2 38.80 32.79 7.80
C LYS A 2 37.96 32.29 8.97
N SER A 3 37.30 33.20 9.67
CA SER A 3 36.44 32.95 10.81
C SER A 3 35.03 32.64 10.32
N GLU A 4 34.85 31.53 9.60
CA GLU A 4 33.52 31.01 9.34
C GLU A 4 33.05 30.28 10.60
N HIS A 5 32.08 30.87 11.29
CA HIS A 5 31.35 30.22 12.37
C HIS A 5 30.33 29.27 11.77
N PHE A 6 30.04 28.18 12.47
CA PHE A 6 28.90 27.33 12.12
C PHE A 6 27.59 28.09 12.21
N THR A 7 26.66 27.73 11.32
CA THR A 7 25.30 28.27 11.37
C THR A 7 24.59 27.74 12.61
N ASP A 8 23.54 28.47 13.01
CA ASP A 8 22.74 28.10 14.17
C ASP A 8 22.05 26.75 13.97
N GLU A 9 21.65 26.40 12.74
CA GLU A 9 21.08 25.08 12.42
C GLU A 9 22.06 23.95 12.74
N THR A 10 23.31 24.05 12.26
CA THR A 10 24.32 23.01 12.47
C THR A 10 24.67 22.83 13.95
N LEU A 11 24.68 23.92 14.73
CA LEU A 11 24.92 23.85 16.18
C LEU A 11 23.74 23.19 16.92
N GLN A 12 22.50 23.43 16.49
CA GLN A 12 21.30 22.79 17.05
C GLN A 12 21.21 21.31 16.69
N GLU A 13 21.47 20.93 15.45
CA GLU A 13 21.50 19.54 14.98
C GLU A 13 22.56 18.71 15.73
N TYR A 14 23.73 19.31 15.98
CA TYR A 14 24.78 18.72 16.82
C TYR A 14 24.32 18.52 18.27
N LEU A 15 23.66 19.53 18.88
CA LEU A 15 23.14 19.45 20.24
C LEU A 15 22.03 18.38 20.40
N LEU A 16 21.18 18.22 19.38
CA LEU A 16 20.13 17.21 19.31
C LEU A 16 20.66 15.80 18.97
N LYS A 17 21.96 15.64 18.71
CA LYS A 17 22.62 14.40 18.28
C LYS A 17 22.09 13.85 16.95
N GLU A 18 21.55 14.72 16.10
CA GLU A 18 21.14 14.34 14.74
C GLU A 18 22.36 14.22 13.81
N ILE A 19 23.44 14.94 14.14
CA ILE A 19 24.72 14.90 13.43
C ILE A 19 25.85 14.68 14.44
N GLN A 20 26.75 13.75 14.14
CA GLN A 20 28.04 13.59 14.82
C GLN A 20 29.15 13.82 13.80
N ASP A 21 29.85 14.94 13.94
CA ASP A 21 31.00 15.31 13.12
C ASP A 21 32.17 15.73 14.02
N ASP A 22 33.31 15.07 13.83
CA ASP A 22 34.56 15.36 14.53
C ASP A 22 35.07 16.78 14.24
N ASN A 23 34.73 17.34 13.06
CA ASN A 23 35.11 18.69 12.68
C ASN A 23 34.38 19.75 13.53
N ILE A 24 33.09 19.56 13.76
CA ILE A 24 32.28 20.43 14.66
C ILE A 24 32.87 20.37 16.07
N THR A 25 33.17 19.16 16.54
CA THR A 25 33.75 18.93 17.87
C THR A 25 35.09 19.66 18.03
N SER A 26 35.97 19.57 17.03
CA SER A 26 37.26 20.24 17.04
C SER A 26 37.14 21.77 17.03
N HIS A 27 36.20 22.33 16.27
CA HIS A 27 35.96 23.77 16.21
C HIS A 27 35.40 24.31 17.53
N LEU A 28 34.51 23.57 18.18
CA LEU A 28 33.92 23.96 19.46
C LEU A 28 34.95 24.06 20.59
N THR A 29 36.05 23.30 20.53
CA THR A 29 37.16 23.43 21.51
C THR A 29 37.94 24.73 21.37
N VAL A 30 37.90 25.37 20.19
CA VAL A 30 38.72 26.55 19.87
C VAL A 30 37.85 27.82 19.75
N CYS A 31 36.56 27.69 19.42
CA CYS A 31 35.66 28.81 19.21
C CYS A 31 34.73 29.05 20.41
N SER A 32 35.09 30.03 21.25
CA SER A 32 34.27 30.44 22.41
C SER A 32 32.88 30.97 22.03
N SER A 33 32.74 31.59 20.84
CA SER A 33 31.46 32.10 20.37
C SER A 33 30.46 30.99 20.04
N CYS A 34 30.91 29.92 19.37
CA CYS A 34 30.06 28.77 19.05
C CYS A 34 29.75 27.95 20.31
N TRP A 35 30.70 27.84 21.25
CA TRP A 35 30.47 27.19 22.54
C TRP A 35 29.38 27.90 23.35
N LYS A 36 29.44 29.24 23.43
CA LYS A 36 28.44 30.04 24.15
C LYS A 36 27.02 29.86 23.57
N LYS A 37 26.89 29.79 22.25
CA LYS A 37 25.59 29.51 21.60
C LYS A 37 25.05 28.13 21.95
N ILE A 38 25.91 27.11 22.00
CA ILE A 38 25.49 25.76 22.45
C ILE A 38 24.99 25.79 23.89
N GLU A 39 25.67 26.52 24.78
CA GLU A 39 25.25 26.66 26.18
C GLU A 39 23.87 27.34 26.30
N GLU A 40 23.63 28.39 25.51
CA GLU A 40 22.33 29.07 25.43
C GLU A 40 21.22 28.14 24.90
N TYR A 41 21.48 27.36 23.85
CA TYR A 41 20.52 26.38 23.33
C TYR A 41 20.28 25.23 24.30
N GLN A 42 21.33 24.77 24.98
CA GLN A 42 21.22 23.70 25.98
C GLN A 42 20.34 24.16 27.15
N TYR A 43 20.53 25.37 27.63
CA TYR A 43 19.66 25.98 28.63
C TYR A 43 18.20 26.01 28.17
N LEU A 44 17.93 26.41 26.92
CA LEU A 44 16.56 26.42 26.39
C LEU A 44 15.95 25.01 26.30
N ILE A 45 16.71 24.02 25.81
CA ILE A 45 16.23 22.63 25.69
C ILE A 45 15.94 22.04 27.08
N ASP A 46 16.80 22.29 28.06
CA ASP A 46 16.61 21.80 29.41
C ASP A 46 15.35 22.41 30.04
N ASN A 47 15.10 23.72 29.86
CA ASN A 47 13.85 24.35 30.27
C ASN A 47 12.62 23.74 29.57
N VAL A 48 12.71 23.43 28.27
CA VAL A 48 11.62 22.77 27.53
C VAL A 48 11.38 21.35 28.02
N ARG A 49 12.43 20.61 28.39
CA ARG A 49 12.32 19.25 28.96
C ARG A 49 11.70 19.24 30.36
N GLU A 50 11.90 20.31 31.13
CA GLU A 50 11.25 20.49 32.43
C GLU A 50 9.73 20.74 32.32
N ILE A 51 9.25 21.15 31.14
CA ILE A 51 7.81 21.21 30.86
C ILE A 51 7.29 19.77 30.88
N LYS A 52 6.62 19.42 31.98
CA LYS A 52 5.94 18.13 32.12
C LYS A 52 5.00 17.97 30.94
N ALA A 53 5.23 16.91 30.16
CA ALA A 53 4.28 16.50 29.14
C ALA A 53 2.89 16.35 29.78
N GLU A 54 1.90 17.01 29.18
CA GLU A 54 0.53 16.90 29.62
C GLU A 54 0.11 15.43 29.50
N THR A 55 -0.25 14.81 30.63
CA THR A 55 -0.68 13.43 30.63
C THR A 55 -2.06 13.37 29.99
N PHE A 56 -2.14 12.81 28.79
CA PHE A 56 -3.42 12.51 28.17
C PHE A 56 -4.18 11.51 29.04
N SER A 57 -5.48 11.76 29.23
CA SER A 57 -6.37 10.83 29.94
C SER A 57 -6.68 9.55 29.16
N PHE A 58 -6.15 9.45 27.95
CA PHE A 58 -6.32 8.33 27.02
C PHE A 58 -4.97 7.90 26.45
N ASP A 59 -4.88 6.63 26.06
CA ASP A 59 -3.68 6.12 25.40
C ASP A 59 -3.60 6.61 23.95
N VAL A 60 -2.76 7.61 23.74
CA VAL A 60 -2.46 8.18 22.43
C VAL A 60 -1.99 7.13 21.44
N THR A 61 -1.20 6.15 21.91
CA THR A 61 -0.66 5.07 21.07
C THR A 61 -1.81 4.27 20.48
N THR A 62 -2.78 3.87 21.30
CA THR A 62 -3.94 3.11 20.86
C THR A 62 -4.77 3.89 19.84
N VAL A 63 -5.06 5.18 20.10
CA VAL A 63 -5.86 6.02 19.19
C VAL A 63 -5.15 6.23 17.84
N VAL A 64 -3.85 6.48 17.85
CA VAL A 64 -3.06 6.66 16.62
C VAL A 64 -3.02 5.36 15.83
N MET A 65 -2.79 4.22 16.50
CA MET A 65 -2.65 2.95 15.83
C MET A 65 -3.98 2.45 15.23
N GLU A 66 -5.10 2.71 15.90
CA GLU A 66 -6.43 2.48 15.34
C GLU A 66 -6.67 3.29 14.06
N LYS A 67 -6.23 4.56 14.04
CA LYS A 67 -6.41 5.44 12.89
C LYS A 67 -5.56 5.03 11.69
N ILE A 68 -4.33 4.56 11.93
CA ILE A 68 -3.44 4.01 10.89
C ILE A 68 -4.08 2.77 10.26
N LYS A 69 -4.52 1.81 11.09
CA LYS A 69 -5.16 0.57 10.63
C LYS A 69 -6.45 0.84 9.82
N ASN A 70 -7.26 1.80 10.27
CA ASN A 70 -8.47 2.19 9.55
C ASN A 70 -8.15 2.84 8.19
N ALA A 71 -7.08 3.63 8.08
CA ALA A 71 -6.66 4.22 6.81
C ALA A 71 -6.15 3.17 5.80
N GLU A 72 -5.39 2.17 6.27
CA GLU A 72 -4.90 1.07 5.44
C GLU A 72 -6.05 0.21 4.90
N THR A 73 -6.98 -0.19 5.78
CA THR A 73 -8.14 -1.02 5.39
C THR A 73 -9.07 -0.31 4.41
N LEU A 74 -9.26 1.01 4.54
CA LEU A 74 -10.01 1.81 3.57
C LEU A 74 -9.33 1.83 2.18
N LYS A 75 -8.00 1.91 2.16
CA LYS A 75 -7.22 1.96 0.92
C LYS A 75 -7.26 0.62 0.17
N GLU A 76 -7.20 -0.49 0.89
CA GLU A 76 -7.34 -1.83 0.29
C GLU A 76 -8.75 -2.12 -0.22
N LYS A 77 -9.79 -1.80 0.57
CA LYS A 77 -11.19 -2.00 0.14
C LYS A 77 -11.53 -1.24 -1.14
N ASN A 78 -11.04 -0.01 -1.28
CA ASN A 78 -11.34 0.81 -2.45
C ASN A 78 -10.66 0.28 -3.72
N LYS A 79 -9.44 -0.27 -3.64
CA LYS A 79 -8.75 -0.82 -4.82
C LYS A 79 -9.49 -2.03 -5.41
N ASN A 80 -9.91 -2.98 -4.58
CA ASN A 80 -10.61 -4.16 -5.07
C ASN A 80 -11.99 -3.80 -5.64
N THR A 81 -12.70 -2.86 -5.02
CA THR A 81 -14.03 -2.44 -5.48
C THR A 81 -13.98 -1.81 -6.88
N VAL A 82 -12.97 -0.97 -7.16
CA VAL A 82 -12.79 -0.36 -8.50
C VAL A 82 -12.48 -1.44 -9.55
N LEU A 83 -11.63 -2.42 -9.23
CA LEU A 83 -11.31 -3.52 -10.15
C LEU A 83 -12.56 -4.35 -10.47
N TYR A 84 -13.37 -4.72 -9.47
CA TYR A 84 -14.63 -5.44 -9.71
C TYR A 84 -15.62 -4.62 -10.55
N MET A 85 -15.67 -3.30 -10.36
CA MET A 85 -16.54 -2.42 -11.15
C MET A 85 -16.13 -2.39 -12.63
N ILE A 86 -14.83 -2.35 -12.92
CA ILE A 86 -14.28 -2.43 -14.29
C ILE A 86 -14.55 -3.81 -14.89
N LEU A 87 -14.30 -4.89 -14.15
CA LEU A 87 -14.54 -6.25 -14.65
C LEU A 87 -16.02 -6.47 -15.00
N SER A 88 -16.91 -5.97 -14.15
CA SER A 88 -18.37 -6.02 -14.34
C SER A 88 -18.80 -5.21 -15.57
N SER A 89 -18.25 -4.02 -15.78
CA SER A 89 -18.58 -3.21 -16.96
C SER A 89 -18.10 -3.87 -18.26
N VAL A 90 -16.89 -4.42 -18.28
CA VAL A 90 -16.34 -5.14 -19.44
C VAL A 90 -17.19 -6.35 -19.80
N THR A 91 -17.63 -7.13 -18.80
CA THR A 91 -18.51 -8.29 -19.00
C THR A 91 -19.89 -7.90 -19.51
N LEU A 92 -20.48 -6.82 -18.99
CA LEU A 92 -21.74 -6.26 -19.49
C LEU A 92 -21.64 -5.79 -20.95
N ILE A 93 -20.55 -5.08 -21.30
CA ILE A 93 -20.32 -4.61 -22.67
C ILE A 93 -20.16 -5.81 -23.62
N ALA A 94 -19.39 -6.82 -23.23
CA ALA A 94 -19.24 -8.04 -24.03
C ALA A 94 -20.58 -8.75 -24.26
N LEU A 95 -21.41 -8.89 -23.21
CA LEU A 95 -22.76 -9.48 -23.32
C LEU A 95 -23.66 -8.66 -24.26
N TYR A 96 -23.64 -7.34 -24.15
CA TYR A 96 -24.41 -6.45 -25.02
C TYR A 96 -24.00 -6.59 -26.49
N LEU A 97 -22.70 -6.64 -26.77
CA LEU A 97 -22.17 -6.83 -28.13
C LEU A 97 -22.51 -8.22 -28.70
N LEU A 98 -22.56 -9.25 -27.85
CA LEU A 98 -22.88 -10.61 -28.27
C LEU A 98 -24.40 -10.84 -28.46
N TYR A 99 -25.26 -10.06 -27.78
CA TYR A 99 -26.72 -10.20 -27.86
C TYR A 99 -27.31 -10.33 -29.28
N PRO A 100 -26.97 -9.49 -30.28
CA PRO A 100 -27.50 -9.63 -31.63
C PRO A 100 -27.08 -10.94 -32.32
N TYR A 101 -25.89 -11.47 -31.99
CA TYR A 101 -25.37 -12.72 -32.56
C TYR A 101 -26.00 -13.96 -31.95
N ILE A 102 -26.49 -13.88 -30.71
CA ILE A 102 -27.17 -15.00 -30.03
C ILE A 102 -28.31 -15.53 -30.91
N LYS A 103 -29.15 -14.66 -31.47
CA LYS A 103 -30.29 -15.06 -32.31
C LYS A 103 -29.84 -15.82 -33.57
N ILE A 104 -28.75 -15.39 -34.20
CA ILE A 104 -28.18 -16.02 -35.39
C ILE A 104 -27.65 -17.42 -35.04
N ILE A 105 -26.90 -17.53 -33.94
CA ILE A 105 -26.36 -18.80 -33.44
C ILE A 105 -27.50 -19.78 -33.14
N PHE A 106 -28.54 -19.36 -32.41
CA PHE A 106 -29.69 -20.22 -32.10
C PHE A 106 -30.48 -20.66 -33.34
N THR A 107 -30.51 -19.84 -34.39
CA THR A 107 -31.16 -20.20 -35.65
C THR A 107 -30.37 -21.29 -36.38
N GLN A 108 -29.03 -21.20 -36.37
CA GLN A 108 -28.16 -22.23 -36.93
C GLN A 108 -28.29 -23.55 -36.15
N PHE A 109 -28.41 -23.50 -34.82
CA PHE A 109 -28.67 -24.70 -34.01
C PHE A 109 -29.97 -25.42 -34.40
N LYS A 110 -31.01 -24.71 -34.85
CA LYS A 110 -32.25 -25.34 -35.33
C LYS A 110 -32.13 -26.02 -36.70
N LEU A 111 -31.14 -25.63 -37.50
CA LEU A 111 -30.88 -26.20 -38.82
C LEU A 111 -30.12 -27.53 -38.77
N PHE A 112 -29.38 -27.79 -37.68
CA PHE A 112 -28.69 -29.05 -37.49
C PHE A 112 -29.64 -30.17 -37.05
N SER A 113 -29.32 -31.40 -37.48
CA SER A 113 -29.99 -32.61 -37.01
C SER A 113 -29.92 -32.73 -35.48
N THR A 114 -31.00 -33.18 -34.86
CA THR A 114 -31.11 -33.40 -33.41
C THR A 114 -29.92 -34.18 -32.84
N MET A 115 -29.42 -35.17 -33.58
CA MET A 115 -28.24 -35.96 -33.16
C MET A 115 -26.94 -35.14 -33.14
N ALA A 116 -26.73 -34.27 -34.13
CA ALA A 116 -25.55 -33.42 -34.17
C ALA A 116 -25.53 -32.40 -33.01
N ASN A 117 -26.71 -31.85 -32.66
CA ASN A 117 -26.85 -30.96 -31.53
C ASN A 117 -26.55 -31.65 -30.20
N VAL A 118 -27.01 -32.90 -30.01
CA VAL A 118 -26.71 -33.68 -28.80
C VAL A 118 -25.20 -33.94 -28.68
N PHE A 119 -24.54 -34.35 -29.76
CA PHE A 119 -23.07 -34.55 -29.77
C PHE A 119 -22.30 -33.27 -29.45
N MET A 120 -22.73 -32.14 -30.03
CA MET A 120 -22.12 -30.84 -29.77
C MET A 120 -22.29 -30.44 -28.31
N LEU A 121 -23.48 -30.61 -27.74
CA LEU A 121 -23.77 -30.30 -26.34
C LEU A 121 -22.93 -31.15 -25.38
N VAL A 122 -22.82 -32.46 -25.63
CA VAL A 122 -22.00 -33.37 -24.82
C VAL A 122 -20.52 -32.98 -24.89
N SER A 123 -20.04 -32.59 -26.06
CA SER A 123 -18.66 -32.16 -26.26
C SER A 123 -18.37 -30.85 -25.52
N VAL A 124 -19.27 -29.87 -25.59
CA VAL A 124 -19.17 -28.60 -24.86
C VAL A 124 -19.16 -28.85 -23.35
N LEU A 125 -20.08 -29.69 -22.84
CA LEU A 125 -20.10 -30.05 -21.42
C LEU A 125 -18.81 -30.74 -20.99
N GLY A 126 -18.27 -31.64 -21.80
CA GLY A 126 -16.99 -32.31 -21.52
C GLY A 126 -15.84 -31.32 -21.39
N ILE A 127 -15.74 -30.35 -22.31
CA ILE A 127 -14.72 -29.29 -22.26
C ILE A 127 -14.89 -28.44 -21.01
N VAL A 128 -16.13 -28.05 -20.67
CA VAL A 128 -16.41 -27.23 -19.47
C VAL A 128 -16.00 -27.96 -18.20
N ILE A 129 -16.34 -29.24 -18.05
CA ILE A 129 -15.95 -30.05 -16.89
C ILE A 129 -14.43 -30.17 -16.80
N PHE A 130 -13.76 -30.42 -17.93
CA PHE A 130 -12.30 -30.50 -17.97
C PHE A 130 -11.63 -29.19 -17.53
N LEU A 131 -12.10 -28.06 -18.06
CA LEU A 131 -11.58 -26.74 -17.71
C LEU A 131 -11.83 -26.39 -16.23
N LEU A 132 -13.02 -26.69 -15.69
CA LEU A 132 -13.31 -26.50 -14.28
C LEU A 132 -12.36 -27.29 -13.39
N ASN A 133 -12.08 -28.54 -13.77
CA ASN A 133 -11.19 -29.41 -13.01
C ASN A 133 -9.74 -28.90 -13.06
N ASP A 134 -9.26 -28.45 -14.22
CA ASP A 134 -7.94 -27.85 -14.35
C ASP A 134 -7.81 -26.55 -13.55
N LEU A 135 -8.84 -25.68 -13.59
CA LEU A 135 -8.86 -24.44 -12.82
C LEU A 135 -8.84 -24.71 -11.31
N PHE A 136 -9.58 -25.72 -10.84
CA PHE A 136 -9.56 -26.15 -9.44
C PHE A 136 -8.19 -26.68 -9.02
N ARG A 137 -7.53 -27.46 -9.90
CA ARG A 137 -6.17 -27.94 -9.68
C ARG A 137 -5.17 -26.78 -9.57
N GLN A 138 -5.23 -25.82 -10.49
CA GLN A 138 -4.35 -24.64 -10.47
C GLN A 138 -4.58 -23.78 -9.23
N TYR A 139 -5.83 -23.60 -8.80
CA TYR A 139 -6.16 -22.88 -7.58
C TYR A 139 -5.50 -23.52 -6.35
N LYS A 140 -5.65 -24.84 -6.20
CA LYS A 140 -5.05 -25.58 -5.08
C LYS A 140 -3.53 -25.49 -5.07
N GLN A 141 -2.89 -25.51 -6.25
CA GLN A 141 -1.43 -25.34 -6.35
C GLN A 141 -0.98 -23.94 -5.88
N LYS A 142 -1.73 -22.89 -6.26
CA LYS A 142 -1.43 -21.51 -5.83
C LYS A 142 -1.64 -21.32 -4.33
N GLU A 143 -2.65 -21.97 -3.75
CA GLU A 143 -2.91 -21.93 -2.30
C GLU A 143 -1.75 -22.53 -1.49
N ILE A 144 -1.21 -23.69 -1.92
CA ILE A 144 -0.06 -24.35 -1.28
C ILE A 144 1.20 -23.46 -1.35
N LEU A 145 1.44 -22.80 -2.48
CA LEU A 145 2.60 -21.91 -2.66
C LEU A 145 2.54 -20.63 -1.81
N LEU A 146 1.34 -20.18 -1.43
CA LEU A 146 1.13 -18.97 -0.63
C LEU A 146 1.10 -19.25 0.89
N THR A 147 1.06 -20.53 1.29
CA THR A 147 1.03 -20.96 2.70
C THR A 147 2.37 -21.50 3.21
N GLN A 148 3.42 -21.50 2.37
CA GLN A 148 4.83 -21.65 2.79
C GLN A 148 5.47 -20.29 3.04
#